data_AF-A0A7W1PXQ4-F1
#
_entry.id   AF-A0A7W1PXQ4-F1
#
_cell.length_a   1.000
_cell.length_b   1.000
_cell.length_c   1.000
_cell.angle_alpha   90.00
_cell.angle_beta   90.00
_cell.angle_gamma   90.00
#
_symmetry.space_group_name_H-M   'P 1'
#
loop_
_entity.id
_entity.type
_entity.pdbx_description
1 polymer ?
#
loop_
_entity_poly.entity_id
_entity_poly.type
_entity_poly.pdbx_seq_one_letter_code
_entity_poly.pdbx_strand_id
1 'polypeptide(L)'
;MEAVNPNIITIAGFDPSAGAGILSDIKTFEAHGEYAMGACSAITVQNDLMFESVEWVSPERIIAQLQILAERFSFGFVKIGLIENPKVLKQVLGFIKNEMPEAKVIWDPVI
;
A
#
# COMPACT_ATOMS: atom_id res chain seq x y z
N MET A 1 27.28 12.09 5.17
CA MET A 1 25.81 12.19 5.11
C MET A 1 25.30 10.77 5.18
N GLU A 2 24.67 10.38 6.28
CA GLU A 2 24.13 9.02 6.41
C GLU A 2 22.98 8.87 5.40
N ALA A 3 23.12 7.93 4.48
CA ALA A 3 22.07 7.54 3.57
C ALA A 3 21.01 6.78 4.38
N VAL A 4 20.07 7.50 4.97
CA VAL A 4 18.80 6.89 5.36
C VAL A 4 17.99 6.88 4.08
N ASN A 5 18.02 5.79 3.32
CA ASN A 5 17.05 5.59 2.24
C ASN A 5 15.84 4.92 2.90
N PRO A 6 14.80 5.67 3.29
CA PRO A 6 13.75 5.12 4.11
C PRO A 6 12.87 4.24 3.22
N ASN A 7 12.45 3.08 3.74
CA ASN A 7 11.73 2.10 2.94
C ASN A 7 10.41 2.67 2.37
N ILE A 8 9.92 2.07 1.30
CA ILE A 8 8.63 2.41 0.69
C ILE A 8 7.60 1.34 1.05
N ILE A 9 6.37 1.75 1.36
CA ILE A 9 5.23 0.83 1.48
C ILE A 9 4.08 1.27 0.58
N THR A 10 3.48 0.32 -0.13
CA THR A 10 2.23 0.52 -0.88
C THR A 10 1.05 -0.10 -0.15
N ILE A 11 -0.09 0.58 -0.19
CA ILE A 11 -1.40 0.11 0.28
C ILE A 11 -2.32 0.11 -0.94
N ALA A 12 -2.59 -1.07 -1.50
CA ALA A 12 -3.38 -1.19 -2.73
C ALA A 12 -4.03 -2.58 -2.83
N GLY A 13 -4.82 -2.78 -3.88
CA GLY A 13 -5.39 -4.09 -4.21
C GLY A 13 -4.34 -5.06 -4.73
N PHE A 14 -4.56 -6.35 -4.52
CA PHE A 14 -3.84 -7.44 -5.15
C PHE A 14 -4.49 -7.78 -6.50
N ASP A 15 -3.84 -7.34 -7.58
CA ASP A 15 -4.12 -7.78 -8.95
C ASP A 15 -3.23 -8.99 -9.28
N PRO A 16 -3.80 -10.19 -9.53
CA PRO A 16 -3.02 -11.40 -9.80
C PRO A 16 -2.27 -11.36 -11.13
N SER A 17 -2.68 -10.52 -12.09
CA SER A 17 -1.96 -10.34 -13.37
C SER A 17 -0.71 -9.47 -13.23
N ALA A 18 -0.58 -8.78 -12.10
CA ALA A 18 0.53 -7.88 -11.79
C ALA A 18 0.69 -6.72 -12.79
N GLY A 19 -0.39 -6.30 -13.45
CA GLY A 19 -0.48 -5.12 -14.29
C GLY A 19 -0.90 -3.85 -13.53
N ALA A 20 -1.51 -4.02 -12.35
CA ALA A 20 -1.91 -2.95 -11.43
C ALA A 20 -1.62 -3.34 -9.97
N GLY A 21 -2.14 -2.55 -9.03
CA GLY A 21 -2.14 -2.87 -7.61
C GLY A 21 -0.75 -2.97 -6.97
N ILE A 22 -0.67 -3.71 -5.86
CA ILE A 22 0.56 -3.89 -5.06
C ILE A 22 1.72 -4.39 -5.93
N LEU A 23 1.45 -5.34 -6.83
CA LEU A 23 2.51 -5.95 -7.63
C LEU A 23 3.09 -4.98 -8.65
N SER A 24 2.26 -4.17 -9.31
CA SER A 24 2.74 -3.12 -10.22
C SER A 24 3.48 -2.02 -9.49
N ASP A 25 3.00 -1.65 -8.30
CA ASP A 25 3.69 -0.67 -7.44
C ASP A 25 5.09 -1.17 -7.06
N ILE A 26 5.22 -2.41 -6.55
CA ILE A 26 6.51 -3.01 -6.18
C ILE A 26 7.45 -3.10 -7.39
N LYS A 27 6.98 -3.58 -8.54
CA LYS A 27 7.78 -3.60 -9.79
C LYS A 27 8.29 -2.21 -10.15
N THR A 28 7.46 -1.19 -9.97
CA THR A 28 7.83 0.20 -10.28
C THR A 28 8.94 0.68 -9.34
N PHE A 29 8.83 0.41 -8.05
CA PHE A 29 9.86 0.78 -7.08
C PHE A 29 11.17 0.02 -7.31
N GLU A 30 11.10 -1.29 -7.56
CA GLU A 30 12.28 -2.11 -7.89
C GLU A 30 12.98 -1.64 -9.16
N ALA A 31 12.22 -1.23 -10.19
CA ALA A 31 12.77 -0.66 -11.41
C ALA A 31 13.54 0.66 -11.18
N HIS A 32 13.28 1.35 -10.07
CA HIS A 32 14.00 2.55 -9.64
C HIS A 32 15.10 2.26 -8.60
N GLY A 33 15.41 0.98 -8.34
CA GLY A 33 16.44 0.57 -7.38
C GLY A 33 16.00 0.67 -5.91
N GLU A 34 14.70 0.81 -5.64
CA GLU A 34 14.15 0.95 -4.31
C GLU A 34 13.56 -0.37 -3.81
N TYR A 35 13.70 -0.63 -2.51
CA TYR A 35 13.05 -1.76 -1.84
C TYR A 35 11.69 -1.34 -1.30
N ALA A 36 10.64 -2.08 -1.68
CA ALA A 36 9.27 -1.77 -1.29
C ALA A 36 8.53 -2.96 -0.68
N MET A 37 7.60 -2.65 0.20
CA MET A 37 6.71 -3.61 0.86
C MET A 37 5.25 -3.29 0.49
N GLY A 38 4.36 -4.27 0.65
CA GLY A 38 2.94 -4.12 0.32
C GLY A 38 2.01 -4.50 1.47
N ALA A 39 0.97 -3.70 1.68
CA ALA A 39 -0.19 -4.03 2.51
C ALA A 39 -1.44 -4.08 1.63
N CYS A 40 -2.16 -5.21 1.70
CA CYS A 40 -3.30 -5.47 0.83
C CYS A 40 -4.56 -4.80 1.38
N SER A 41 -5.20 -3.97 0.55
CA SER A 41 -6.51 -3.35 0.82
C SER A 41 -7.68 -4.11 0.18
N ALA A 42 -7.41 -4.93 -0.83
CA ALA A 42 -8.42 -5.72 -1.52
C ALA A 42 -7.78 -6.88 -2.29
N ILE A 43 -8.46 -8.01 -2.40
CA ILE A 43 -8.08 -9.10 -3.31
C ILE A 43 -9.03 -9.03 -4.51
N THR A 44 -8.47 -9.02 -5.71
CA THR A 44 -9.28 -8.91 -6.94
C THR A 44 -9.20 -10.20 -7.75
N VAL A 45 -10.31 -10.53 -8.40
CA VAL A 45 -10.36 -11.52 -9.48
C VAL A 45 -10.36 -10.71 -10.77
N GLN A 46 -9.19 -10.53 -11.37
CA GLN A 46 -9.02 -9.76 -12.60
C GLN A 46 -7.85 -10.28 -13.46
N ASN A 47 -7.83 -9.88 -14.72
CA ASN A 47 -6.69 -9.94 -15.64
C ASN A 47 -6.62 -8.64 -16.47
N ASP A 48 -5.75 -8.59 -17.47
CA ASP A 48 -5.53 -7.41 -18.32
C ASP A 48 -6.75 -7.02 -19.19
N LEU A 49 -7.75 -7.89 -19.33
CA LEU A 49 -8.94 -7.69 -20.16
C LEU A 49 -10.26 -7.69 -19.37
N MET A 50 -10.29 -8.23 -18.16
CA MET A 50 -11.51 -8.48 -17.40
C MET A 50 -11.30 -8.27 -15.91
N PHE A 51 -12.30 -7.65 -15.28
CA PHE A 51 -12.46 -7.61 -13.83
C PHE A 51 -13.76 -8.33 -13.46
N GLU A 52 -13.68 -9.31 -12.58
CA GLU A 52 -14.82 -10.14 -12.18
C GLU A 52 -15.34 -9.75 -10.79
N SER A 53 -14.47 -9.64 -9.79
CA SER A 53 -14.87 -9.30 -8.42
C SER A 53 -13.74 -8.70 -7.57
N VAL A 54 -14.14 -8.07 -6.46
CA VAL A 54 -13.25 -7.57 -5.42
C VAL A 54 -13.73 -8.05 -4.05
N GLU A 55 -12.79 -8.56 -3.27
CA GLU A 55 -12.94 -8.84 -1.85
C GLU A 55 -12.18 -7.77 -1.06
N TRP A 56 -12.90 -6.93 -0.31
CA TRP A 56 -12.29 -5.87 0.48
C TRP A 56 -11.64 -6.42 1.75
N VAL A 57 -10.39 -6.01 2.01
CA VAL A 57 -9.72 -6.31 3.27
C VAL A 57 -10.22 -5.34 4.33
N SER A 58 -10.60 -5.85 5.50
CA SER A 58 -11.13 -5.00 6.57
C SER A 58 -10.09 -3.96 7.03
N PRO A 59 -10.50 -2.77 7.49
CA PRO A 59 -9.57 -1.75 7.96
C PRO A 59 -8.63 -2.24 9.07
N GLU A 60 -9.13 -3.09 9.96
CA GLU A 60 -8.35 -3.68 11.05
C GLU A 60 -7.25 -4.61 10.52
N ARG A 61 -7.54 -5.35 9.44
CA ARG A 61 -6.58 -6.23 8.78
C ARG A 61 -5.56 -5.44 7.96
N ILE A 62 -5.94 -4.31 7.34
CA ILE A 62 -4.99 -3.40 6.70
C ILE A 62 -4.04 -2.85 7.76
N ILE A 63 -4.57 -2.33 8.87
CA ILE A 63 -3.77 -1.78 9.98
C ILE A 63 -2.86 -2.85 10.58
N ALA A 64 -3.32 -4.09 10.78
CA ALA A 64 -2.47 -5.16 11.32
C ALA A 64 -1.27 -5.48 10.40
N GLN A 65 -1.45 -5.45 9.07
CA GLN A 65 -0.35 -5.59 8.11
C GLN A 65 0.65 -4.43 8.24
N LEU A 66 0.14 -3.20 8.35
CA LEU A 66 0.99 -2.01 8.53
C LEU A 66 1.75 -2.04 9.85
N GLN A 67 1.10 -2.48 10.93
CA GLN A 67 1.67 -2.54 12.27
C GLN A 67 2.87 -3.47 12.33
N ILE A 68 2.72 -4.72 11.89
CA ILE A 68 3.85 -5.68 11.96
C ILE A 68 5.04 -5.23 11.10
N LEU A 69 4.79 -4.50 10.01
CA LEU A 69 5.84 -3.91 9.18
C LEU A 69 6.47 -2.68 9.83
N ALA A 70 5.68 -1.79 10.42
CA ALA A 70 6.15 -0.59 11.12
C ALA A 70 6.97 -0.92 12.37
N GLU A 71 6.67 -2.02 13.06
CA GLU A 71 7.44 -2.53 14.20
C GLU A 71 8.89 -2.91 13.81
N ARG A 72 9.11 -3.27 12.53
CA ARG A 72 10.41 -3.75 12.04
C ARG A 72 11.15 -2.75 11.17
N PHE A 73 10.43 -1.97 10.36
CA PHE A 73 10.96 -1.13 9.31
C PHE A 73 10.53 0.32 9.48
N SER A 74 11.41 1.26 9.16
CA SER A 74 11.07 2.67 9.04
C SER A 74 10.70 3.00 7.59
N PHE A 75 9.56 3.67 7.42
CA PHE A 75 9.05 4.07 6.10
C PHE A 75 9.14 5.57 5.91
N GLY A 76 9.63 6.00 4.75
CA GLY A 76 9.69 7.42 4.39
C GLY A 76 8.64 7.81 3.37
N PHE A 77 8.06 6.81 2.71
CA PHE A 77 7.01 7.00 1.71
C PHE A 77 5.94 5.93 1.89
N VAL A 78 4.68 6.38 1.88
CA VAL A 78 3.51 5.52 1.81
C VAL A 78 2.75 5.87 0.53
N LYS A 79 2.61 4.90 -0.38
CA LYS A 79 1.71 5.01 -1.52
C LYS A 79 0.38 4.38 -1.16
N ILE A 80 -0.73 5.04 -1.47
CA ILE A 80 -2.09 4.51 -1.31
C ILE A 80 -2.73 4.51 -2.69
N GLY A 81 -3.17 3.34 -3.15
CA GLY A 81 -3.95 3.16 -4.38
C GLY A 81 -5.39 2.79 -4.06
N LEU A 82 -5.86 1.67 -4.63
CA LEU A 82 -7.21 1.14 -4.42
C LEU A 82 -7.55 1.02 -2.93
N ILE A 83 -8.65 1.63 -2.49
CA ILE A 83 -9.15 1.57 -1.11
C ILE A 83 -10.67 1.69 -1.12
N GLU A 84 -11.36 0.91 -0.28
CA GLU A 84 -12.81 0.70 -0.36
C GLU A 84 -13.63 1.99 -0.38
N ASN A 85 -13.29 2.95 0.49
CA ASN A 85 -14.02 4.21 0.62
C ASN A 85 -13.24 5.21 1.49
N PRO A 86 -13.67 6.50 1.52
CA PRO A 86 -13.03 7.53 2.34
C PRO A 86 -13.00 7.26 3.84
N LYS A 87 -13.92 6.44 4.37
CA LYS A 87 -13.94 6.08 5.80
C LYS A 87 -12.77 5.16 6.14
N VAL A 88 -12.51 4.14 5.32
CA VAL A 88 -11.35 3.25 5.45
C VAL A 88 -10.05 4.04 5.26
N LEU A 89 -9.98 4.90 4.24
CA LEU A 89 -8.84 5.78 4.02
C LEU A 89 -8.52 6.63 5.25
N LYS A 90 -9.53 7.23 5.88
CA LYS A 90 -9.33 8.04 7.10
C LYS A 90 -8.77 7.23 8.27
N GLN A 91 -9.19 5.98 8.44
CA GLN A 91 -8.65 5.09 9.48
C GLN A 91 -7.18 4.74 9.23
N VAL A 92 -6.86 4.37 7.98
CA VAL A 92 -5.49 4.06 7.55
C VAL A 92 -4.57 5.29 7.70
N LEU A 93 -5.02 6.46 7.27
CA LEU A 93 -4.27 7.71 7.45
C LEU A 93 -4.06 8.07 8.93
N GLY A 94 -5.04 7.76 9.80
CA GLY A 94 -4.90 7.94 11.24
C GLY A 94 -3.77 7.09 11.82
N PHE A 95 -3.67 5.82 11.40
CA PHE A 95 -2.58 4.93 11.78
C PHE A 95 -1.23 5.45 11.25
N ILE A 96 -1.13 5.75 9.94
CA ILE A 96 0.10 6.25 9.31
C ILE A 96 0.61 7.51 10.03
N LYS A 97 -0.29 8.45 10.33
CA LYS A 97 0.09 9.70 11.02
C LYS A 97 0.70 9.46 12.41
N ASN A 98 0.24 8.42 13.11
CA ASN A 98 0.69 8.13 14.47
C ASN A 98 1.98 7.30 14.48
N GLU A 99 2.04 6.23 13.68
CA GLU A 99 3.13 5.25 13.70
C GLU A 99 4.25 5.55 12.69
N MET A 100 3.96 6.36 11.67
CA MET A 100 4.90 6.74 10.60
C MET A 100 4.89 8.26 10.36
N PRO A 101 5.14 9.09 11.40
CA PRO A 101 4.90 10.54 11.32
C PRO A 101 5.77 11.28 10.29
N GLU A 102 6.94 10.74 9.96
CA GLU A 102 7.87 11.32 8.98
C GLU A 102 7.58 10.84 7.54
N ALA A 103 6.67 9.88 7.36
CA ALA A 103 6.41 9.32 6.04
C ALA A 103 5.58 10.28 5.18
N LYS A 104 6.04 10.51 3.94
CA LYS A 104 5.28 11.25 2.93
C LYS A 104 4.22 10.34 2.32
N VAL A 105 2.97 10.79 2.33
CA VAL A 105 1.86 10.02 1.76
C VAL A 105 1.59 10.48 0.33
N ILE A 106 1.61 9.55 -0.62
CA ILE A 106 1.18 9.73 -2.00
C ILE A 106 -0.12 8.96 -2.16
N TRP A 107 -1.22 9.68 -2.42
CA TRP A 107 -2.51 9.06 -2.69
C TRP A 107 -2.84 9.14 -4.18
N ASP A 108 -2.96 7.97 -4.80
CA ASP A 108 -3.48 7.76 -6.14
C ASP A 108 -4.97 7.38 -6.01
N PRO A 109 -5.91 8.28 -6.32
CA PRO A 109 -7.30 8.16 -5.89
C PRO A 109 -8.08 7.14 -6.73
N VAL A 110 -7.95 5.87 -6.36
CA VAL A 110 -8.78 4.76 -6.86
C VAL A 110 -9.73 4.33 -5.74
N ILE A 111 -11.02 4.64 -5.90
CA ILE A 111 -12.11 4.32 -4.98
C ILE A 111 -13.12 3.44 -5.70
#